data_AF-A0A832CCP1-F1
#
_entry.id   AF-A0A832CCP1-F1
#
_cell.length_a   1.000
_cell.length_b   1.000
_cell.length_c   1.000
_cell.angle_alpha   90.00
_cell.angle_beta   90.00
_cell.angle_gamma   90.00
#
_symmetry.space_group_name_H-M   'P 1'
#
loop_
_entity.id
_entity.type
_entity.pdbx_description
1 polymer ?
#
loop_
_entity_poly.entity_id
_entity_poly.type
_entity_poly.pdbx_seq_one_letter_code
_entity_poly.pdbx_strand_id
1 'polypeptide(L)' 'MRDIYELTPSMRLLLTMHNISAVNTESAKRIDDLRGFSDLKNDELREALRELLSHGYVIEREGAYYLSSLGISVIRSVYT' A
#
# COMPACT_ATOMS: atom_id res chain seq x y z
N MET A 1 22.49 -10.58 -10.10
CA MET A 1 21.89 -9.48 -10.88
C MET A 1 20.77 -8.96 -9.98
N ARG A 2 20.90 -7.75 -9.40
CA ARG A 2 19.76 -7.14 -8.69
C ARG A 2 18.84 -6.61 -9.77
N ASP A 3 17.62 -7.14 -9.84
CA ASP A 3 16.64 -6.66 -10.79
C ASP A 3 16.37 -5.19 -10.53
N ILE A 4 16.33 -4.40 -11.60
CA ILE A 4 16.09 -2.95 -11.57
C ILE A 4 14.68 -2.61 -11.01
N TYR A 5 13.87 -3.65 -10.77
CA TYR A 5 12.51 -3.62 -10.27
C TYR A 5 12.35 -4.25 -8.87
N GLU A 6 13.43 -4.47 -8.11
CA GLU A 6 13.32 -4.90 -6.71
C GLU A 6 12.69 -3.79 -5.85
N LEU A 7 11.37 -3.76 -5.84
CA LEU A 7 10.57 -2.90 -4.98
C LEU A 7 10.50 -3.52 -3.59
N THR A 8 10.66 -2.69 -2.57
CA THR A 8 10.40 -3.11 -1.19
C THR A 8 8.95 -3.58 -1.04
N PRO A 9 8.65 -4.50 -0.09
CA PRO A 9 7.28 -4.91 0.20
C PRO A 9 6.32 -3.73 0.38
N SER A 10 6.76 -2.68 1.06
CA SER A 10 6.02 -1.44 1.31
C SER A 10 5.70 -0.68 0.02
N MET A 11 6.66 -0.55 -0.90
CA MET A 11 6.42 0.09 -2.19
C MET A 11 5.47 -0.76 -3.07
N ARG A 12 5.61 -2.08 -3.05
CA ARG A 12 4.67 -2.99 -3.74
C ARG A 12 3.25 -2.84 -3.22
N LEU A 13 3.06 -2.82 -1.91
CA LEU A 13 1.75 -2.61 -1.30
C LEU A 13 1.17 -1.24 -1.65
N LEU A 14 1.98 -0.19 -1.61
CA LEU A 14 1.58 1.17 -1.98
C LEU A 14 1.04 1.22 -3.42
N LEU A 15 1.74 0.59 -4.36
CA LEU A 15 1.32 0.46 -5.77
C LEU A 15 0.05 -0.39 -5.91
N THR A 16 -0.04 -1.52 -5.20
CA THR A 16 -1.25 -2.36 -5.19
C THR A 16 -2.46 -1.53 -4.76
N MET A 17 -2.37 -0.80 -3.65
CA MET A 17 -3.46 0.03 -3.14
C MET A 17 -3.87 1.12 -4.14
N HIS A 18 -2.92 1.71 -4.86
CA HIS A 18 -3.21 2.69 -5.90
C HIS A 18 -3.91 2.07 -7.11
N ASN A 19 -3.43 0.92 -7.58
CA ASN A 19 -4.00 0.23 -8.74
C ASN A 19 -5.45 -0.22 -8.49
N ILE A 20 -5.78 -0.62 -7.25
CA ILE A 20 -7.14 -0.98 -6.85
C ILE A 20 -7.98 0.22 -6.39
N SER A 21 -7.46 1.45 -6.53
CA SER A 21 -8.13 2.69 -6.18
C SER A 21 -8.58 2.78 -4.70
N ALA A 22 -7.82 2.20 -3.77
CA ALA A 22 -8.07 2.34 -2.33
C ALA A 22 -7.58 3.71 -1.85
N VAL A 23 -8.34 4.78 -2.12
CA VAL A 23 -7.90 6.18 -1.96
C VAL A 23 -8.79 7.03 -1.04
N ASN A 24 -9.87 6.46 -0.51
CA ASN A 24 -10.79 7.11 0.42
C ASN A 24 -11.51 6.06 1.27
N THR A 25 -12.34 6.50 2.22
CA THR A 25 -13.10 5.61 3.11
C THR A 25 -14.03 4.66 2.35
N GLU A 26 -14.66 5.12 1.25
CA GLU A 26 -15.61 4.31 0.46
C GLU A 26 -14.93 3.18 -0.31
N SER A 27 -13.66 3.36 -0.65
CA SER A 27 -12.82 2.39 -1.39
C SER A 27 -11.85 1.62 -0.50
N ALA A 28 -11.88 1.87 0.82
CA ALA A 28 -10.96 1.27 1.78
C ALA A 28 -11.07 -0.27 1.77
N LYS A 29 -9.93 -0.93 1.97
CA LYS A 29 -9.81 -2.40 1.87
C LYS A 29 -9.42 -3.00 3.21
N ARG A 30 -9.99 -4.15 3.55
CA ARG A 30 -9.51 -4.90 4.71
C ARG A 30 -8.20 -5.58 4.38
N ILE A 31 -7.46 -5.99 5.41
CA ILE A 31 -6.19 -6.70 5.22
C ILE A 31 -6.34 -7.99 4.39
N ASP A 32 -7.47 -8.69 4.53
CA ASP A 32 -7.76 -9.89 3.73
C ASP A 32 -7.98 -9.57 2.25
N ASP A 33 -8.59 -8.42 1.93
CA ASP A 33 -8.74 -7.95 0.55
C ASP A 33 -7.37 -7.58 -0.03
N LEU A 34 -6.55 -6.82 0.72
CA LEU A 34 -5.20 -6.43 0.31
C LEU A 34 -4.30 -7.66 0.06
N ARG A 35 -4.45 -8.72 0.84
CA ARG A 35 -3.80 -10.01 0.59
C ARG A 35 -4.26 -10.64 -0.73
N GLY A 36 -5.52 -10.47 -1.12
CA GLY A 36 -6.04 -10.95 -2.40
C GLY A 36 -5.48 -10.20 -3.62
N PHE A 37 -5.11 -8.93 -3.45
CA PHE A 37 -4.57 -8.08 -4.53
C PHE A 37 -3.04 -8.00 -4.57
N SER A 38 -2.35 -8.53 -3.56
CA SER A 38 -0.89 -8.52 -3.48
C SER A 38 -0.32 -9.93 -3.46
N ASP A 39 0.87 -10.09 -3.99
CA ASP A 39 1.70 -11.29 -3.91
C ASP A 39 2.61 -11.28 -2.66
N LEU A 40 2.22 -10.54 -1.61
CA LEU A 40 2.95 -10.48 -0.34
C LEU A 40 2.52 -11.61 0.59
N LYS A 41 3.49 -12.21 1.31
CA LYS A 41 3.17 -13.12 2.40
C LYS A 41 2.49 -12.36 3.54
N ASN A 42 1.77 -13.07 4.41
CA ASN A 42 1.00 -12.44 5.50
C ASN A 42 1.87 -11.55 6.40
N ASP A 43 3.03 -12.05 6.81
CA ASP A 43 3.96 -11.29 7.66
C ASP A 43 4.54 -10.08 6.93
N GLU A 44 4.93 -10.25 5.66
CA GLU A 44 5.44 -9.15 4.83
C GLU A 44 4.38 -8.07 4.59
N LEU A 45 3.12 -8.46 4.36
CA LEU A 45 2.00 -7.55 4.21
C LEU A 45 1.76 -6.74 5.49
N ARG A 46 1.82 -7.39 6.66
CA ARG A 46 1.61 -6.73 7.96
C ARG A 46 2.72 -5.74 8.28
N GLU A 47 3.98 -6.11 8.04
CA GLU A 47 5.11 -5.22 8.26
C GLU A 47 5.09 -4.05 7.27
N ALA A 48 4.82 -4.32 5.98
CA ALA A 48 4.65 -3.28 4.97
C ALA A 48 3.54 -2.29 5.35
N LEU A 49 2.38 -2.80 5.76
CA LEU A 49 1.25 -1.96 6.16
C LEU A 49 1.58 -1.12 7.39
N ARG A 50 2.28 -1.70 8.38
CA ARG A 50 2.75 -0.99 9.58
C ARG A 50 3.72 0.14 9.20
N GLU A 51 4.67 -0.12 8.31
CA GLU A 51 5.62 0.88 7.83
C GLU A 51 4.89 2.03 7.12
N LEU A 52 3.97 1.72 6.21
CA LEU A 52 3.19 2.72 5.47
C LEU A 52 2.28 3.56 6.37
N LEU A 53 1.69 2.97 7.40
CA LEU A 53 0.94 3.70 8.44
C LEU A 53 1.87 4.65 9.21
N SER A 54 3.06 4.18 9.61
CA SER A 54 4.02 4.98 10.37
C SER A 54 4.53 6.20 9.58
N HIS A 55 4.65 6.08 8.25
CA HIS A 55 5.02 7.17 7.36
C HIS A 55 3.85 8.07 6.95
N GLY A 56 2.61 7.73 7.36
CA GLY A 56 1.41 8.48 7.00
C GLY A 56 0.99 8.35 5.54
N TYR A 57 1.48 7.32 4.83
CA TYR A 57 1.13 7.04 3.44
C TYR A 57 -0.19 6.27 3.31
N VAL A 58 -0.53 5.51 4.34
CA VAL A 58 -1.80 4.79 4.47
C VAL A 58 -2.54 5.29 5.70
N ILE A 59 -3.87 5.28 5.63
CA ILE A 59 -4.78 5.61 6.73
C ILE A 59 -5.60 4.36 7.06
N GLU A 60 -5.70 4.05 8.34
CA GLU A 60 -6.65 3.06 8.87
C GLU A 60 -7.91 3.76 9.41
N ARG A 61 -9.07 3.25 8.99
CA ARG A 61 -10.38 3.60 9.51
C ARG A 61 -11.21 2.33 9.64
N GLU A 62 -11.70 2.05 10.85
CA GLU A 62 -12.60 0.92 11.12
C GLU A 62 -12.05 -0.44 10.64
N GLY A 63 -10.73 -0.65 10.75
CA GLY A 63 -10.04 -1.88 10.32
C GLY A 63 -9.88 -2.02 8.81
N ALA A 64 -10.18 -0.98 8.04
CA ALA A 64 -9.94 -0.87 6.60
C ALA A 64 -8.89 0.21 6.29
N TYR A 65 -8.18 0.02 5.19
CA TYR A 65 -7.00 0.78 4.83
C TYR A 65 -7.17 1.44 3.45
N TYR A 66 -6.77 2.70 3.35
CA TYR A 66 -6.73 3.45 2.09
C TYR A 66 -5.53 4.41 2.06
N LEU A 67 -5.11 4.84 0.88
CA LEU A 67 -4.01 5.76 0.68
C LEU A 67 -4.38 7.16 1.18
N SER A 68 -3.45 7.80 1.88
CA SER A 68 -3.53 9.22 2.16
C SER A 68 -3.17 10.04 0.91
N SER A 69 -3.46 11.35 0.94
CA SER A 69 -2.99 12.27 -0.10
C SER A 69 -1.45 12.28 -0.24
N LEU A 70 -0.73 12.03 0.86
CA LEU A 70 0.73 11.89 0.85
C LEU A 70 1.16 10.60 0.16
N GLY A 71 0.52 9.46 0.48
CA GLY A 71 0.77 8.19 -0.18
C GLY A 71 0.56 8.25 -1.69
N ILE A 72 -0.53 8.90 -2.14
CA ILE A 72 -0.79 9.14 -3.57
C ILE A 72 0.31 9.98 -4.21
N SER A 73 0.78 11.03 -3.51
CA SER A 73 1.83 11.91 -4.00
C SER A 73 3.16 11.18 -4.19
N VAL A 74 3.54 10.31 -3.23
CA VAL A 74 4.75 9.50 -3.32
C VAL A 74 4.74 8.62 -4.57
N ILE A 75 3.64 7.90 -4.81
CA ILE A 75 3.49 7.05 -6.00
C ILE A 75 3.65 7.88 -7.27
N ARG A 76 2.95 9.01 -7.37
CA ARG A 76 3.01 9.87 -8.55
C ARG A 76 4.41 10.44 -8.77
N SER A 77 5.14 10.78 -7.70
CA SER A 77 6.50 11.31 -7.78
C SER A 77 7.53 10.32 -8.31
N VAL A 78 7.26 9.01 -8.20
CA VAL A 78 8.14 7.96 -8.77
C VAL A 78 8.04 7.90 -10.30
N TYR A 79 6.92 8.36 -10.88
CA TYR A 79 6.63 8.27 -12.32
C TYR A 79 6.62 9.62 -13.05
N THR A 80 6.93 10.73 -12.37
CA THR A 80 7.17 12.06 -12.95
C THR A 80 8.64 12.41 -12.92
#